data_AF-A0A2K3N4V7-F1
#
_entry.id   AF-A0A2K3N4V7-F1
#
_cell.length_a   1.000
_cell.length_b   1.000
_cell.length_c   1.000
_cell.angle_alpha   90.00
_cell.angle_beta   90.00
_cell.angle_gamma   90.00
#
_symmetry.space_group_name_H-M   'P 1'
#
loop_
_entity.id
_entity.type
_entity.pdbx_description
1 polymer ?
#
loop_
_entity_poly.entity_id
_entity_poly.type
_entity_poly.pdbx_seq_one_letter_code
_entity_poly.pdbx_strand_id
1 'polypeptide(L)' 'MYCVIFYAGKFKPVIKKAMVELEEAPFKKFASLRDEWALTNCYISPGPIQFTGPGSDAINHTLLLELGVQA' A
#
# COMPACT_ATOMS: atom_id res chain seq x y z
N MET A 1 -12.33 -2.67 -15.07
CA MET A 1 -10.88 -2.67 -15.39
C MET A 1 -10.56 -1.80 -16.60
N TYR A 2 -11.33 -1.86 -17.69
CA TYR A 2 -11.10 -0.99 -18.84
C TYR A 2 -11.77 0.39 -18.67
N CYS A 3 -11.11 1.42 -19.18
CA CYS A 3 -11.60 2.79 -19.32
C CYS A 3 -11.10 3.35 -20.65
N VAL A 4 -11.77 4.36 -21.21
CA VAL A 4 -11.28 5.07 -22.38
C VAL A 4 -10.64 6.38 -21.94
N ILE A 5 -9.36 6.57 -22.29
CA ILE A 5 -8.65 7.82 -22.03
C ILE A 5 -8.25 8.49 -23.33
N PHE A 6 -8.10 9.81 -23.29
CA PHE A 6 -7.52 10.57 -24.39
C PHE A 6 -6.00 10.58 -24.26
N TYR A 7 -5.31 9.94 -25.21
CA TYR A 7 -3.86 9.85 -25.21
C TYR A 7 -3.31 10.00 -26.63
N ALA A 8 -2.33 10.89 -26.80
CA ALA A 8 -1.71 11.19 -28.10
C ALA A 8 -2.74 11.50 -29.19
N GLY A 9 -3.72 12.35 -28.88
CA GLY A 9 -4.72 12.83 -29.85
C GLY A 9 -5.84 11.84 -30.19
N LYS A 10 -5.91 10.67 -29.53
CA LYS A 10 -6.94 9.65 -29.79
C LYS A 10 -7.51 9.08 -28.49
N PHE A 11 -8.77 8.69 -28.54
CA PHE A 11 -9.39 7.91 -27.46
C PHE A 11 -8.93 6.45 -27.57
N LYS A 12 -8.32 5.93 -26.49
CA LYS A 12 -7.77 4.57 -26.44
C LYS A 12 -8.38 3.81 -25.27
N PRO A 13 -8.81 2.55 -25.47
CA PRO A 13 -9.16 1.67 -24.36
C PRO A 13 -7.89 1.30 -23.60
N VAL A 14 -7.89 1.55 -22.29
CA VAL A 14 -6.76 1.29 -21.40
C VAL A 14 -7.24 0.61 -20.12
N ILE A 15 -6.32 -0.04 -19.41
CA ILE A 15 -6.57 -0.53 -18.05
C ILE A 15 -6.51 0.67 -17.10
N LYS A 16 -7.56 0.86 -16.31
CA LYS A 16 -7.65 1.93 -15.30
C LYS A 16 -6.60 1.66 -14.22
N LYS A 17 -5.81 2.69 -13.90
CA LYS A 17 -4.86 2.63 -12.78
C LYS A 17 -5.65 2.55 -11.47
N ALA A 18 -5.30 1.58 -10.63
CA ALA A 18 -5.77 1.52 -9.25
C ALA A 18 -5.00 2.58 -8.45
N MET A 19 -5.73 3.50 -7.84
CA MET A 19 -5.17 4.53 -6.97
C MET A 19 -5.34 4.08 -5.51
N VAL A 20 -4.68 4.76 -4.58
CA VAL A 20 -4.87 4.50 -3.15
C VAL A 20 -6.28 4.91 -2.75
N GLU A 21 -7.01 4.00 -2.11
CA GLU A 21 -8.33 4.28 -1.55
C GLU A 21 -8.17 4.94 -0.17
N LEU A 22 -8.57 6.21 -0.06
CA LEU A 22 -8.35 7.02 1.15
C LEU A 22 -9.25 6.61 2.33
N GLU A 23 -10.35 5.92 2.04
CA GLU A 23 -11.29 5.46 3.07
C GLU A 23 -11.01 4.02 3.55
N GLU A 24 -10.01 3.36 2.99
CA GLU A 24 -9.70 1.97 3.27
C GLU A 24 -8.64 1.80 4.36
N ALA A 25 -8.56 0.57 4.90
CA ALA A 25 -7.73 0.23 6.06
C ALA A 25 -6.24 0.64 5.93
N PRO A 26 -5.55 0.44 4.78
CA PRO A 26 -4.14 0.82 4.64
C PRO A 26 -3.89 2.31 4.86
N PHE A 27 -4.71 3.18 4.23
CA PHE A 27 -4.54 4.62 4.36
C PHE A 27 -4.98 5.11 5.75
N LYS A 28 -6.07 4.55 6.30
CA LYS A 28 -6.54 4.90 7.64
C LYS A 28 -5.51 4.57 8.73
N LYS A 29 -4.80 3.44 8.62
CA LYS A 29 -3.71 3.08 9.55
C LYS A 29 -2.53 4.06 9.47
N PHE A 30 -2.19 4.50 8.26
CA PHE A 30 -1.19 5.55 8.10
C PHE A 30 -1.67 6.88 8.71
N ALA A 31 -2.90 7.28 8.41
CA ALA A 31 -3.48 8.54 8.88
C ALA A 31 -3.58 8.61 10.41
N SER A 32 -3.79 7.49 11.10
CA SER A 32 -3.87 7.47 12.57
C SER A 32 -2.53 7.60 13.28
N LEU A 33 -1.41 7.29 12.60
CA LEU A 33 -0.07 7.30 13.20
C LEU A 33 0.82 8.46 12.71
N ARG A 34 0.49 9.07 11.56
CA ARG A 34 1.33 10.08 10.92
C ARG A 34 1.64 11.29 11.81
N ASP A 35 0.70 11.71 12.65
CA ASP A 35 0.86 12.91 13.49
C ASP A 35 1.86 12.63 14.62
N GLU A 36 1.84 11.42 15.18
CA GLU A 36 2.83 10.96 16.16
C GLU A 36 4.21 10.82 15.51
N TRP A 37 4.30 10.12 14.38
CA TRP A 37 5.56 9.91 13.65
C TRP A 37 6.22 11.20 13.18
N ALA A 38 5.45 12.26 13.00
CA ALA A 38 5.98 13.58 12.66
C ALA A 38 6.69 14.25 13.85
N LEU A 39 6.33 13.89 15.09
CA LEU A 39 6.82 14.51 16.32
C LEU A 39 7.87 13.66 17.04
N THR A 40 7.80 12.34 16.89
CA THR A 40 8.64 11.38 17.62
C THR A 40 9.54 10.57 16.69
N ASN A 41 10.65 10.07 17.23
CA ASN A 41 11.59 9.21 16.50
C ASN A 41 11.08 7.76 16.44
N CYS A 42 10.08 7.50 15.59
CA CYS A 42 9.47 6.18 15.39
C CYS A 42 9.97 5.47 14.12
N TYR A 43 11.29 5.44 13.90
CA TYR A 43 11.86 4.81 12.71
C TYR A 43 11.88 3.28 12.82
N ILE A 44 11.43 2.61 11.74
CA ILE A 44 11.51 1.15 11.61
C ILE A 44 12.61 0.82 10.60
N SER A 45 13.58 0.00 11.01
CA SER A 45 14.63 -0.52 10.14
C SER A 45 14.34 -2.00 9.84
N PRO A 46 13.63 -2.31 8.74
CA PRO A 46 13.37 -3.69 8.37
C PRO A 46 14.69 -4.39 8.03
N GLY A 47 14.79 -5.66 8.44
CA GLY A 47 15.94 -6.50 8.10
C GLY A 47 15.97 -6.89 6.61
N PRO A 48 17.03 -7.60 6.17
CA PRO A 48 17.11 -8.12 4.81
C PRO A 48 16.05 -9.18 4.53
N ILE A 49 15.64 -9.31 3.26
CA ILE A 49 14.70 -10.35 2.82
C ILE A 49 15.27 -11.73 3.15
N GLN A 50 14.48 -12.54 3.83
CA GLN A 50 14.82 -13.92 4.17
C GLN A 50 14.13 -14.88 3.20
N PHE A 51 14.85 -15.89 2.73
CA PHE A 51 14.29 -16.93 1.86
C PHE A 51 13.93 -18.21 2.62
N THR A 52 14.43 -18.36 3.85
CA THR A 52 14.23 -19.56 4.68
C THR A 52 14.19 -19.17 6.15
N GLY A 53 13.47 -19.94 6.96
CA GLY A 53 13.35 -19.70 8.40
C GLY A 53 12.30 -18.63 8.76
N PRO A 54 12.26 -18.19 10.03
CA PRO A 54 11.25 -17.24 10.49
C PRO A 54 11.31 -15.92 9.71
N GLY A 55 10.16 -15.46 9.21
CA GLY A 55 10.05 -14.21 8.45
C GLY A 55 10.19 -14.35 6.94
N SER A 56 10.40 -15.55 6.40
CA SER A 56 10.38 -15.78 4.94
C SER A 56 9.00 -15.54 4.31
N ASP A 57 7.94 -15.72 5.10
CA ASP A 57 6.55 -15.62 4.64
C ASP A 57 5.93 -14.24 4.92
N ALA A 58 6.77 -13.26 5.27
CA ALA A 58 6.31 -11.90 5.53
C ALA A 58 5.74 -11.26 4.26
N ILE A 59 4.51 -10.77 4.34
CA ILE A 59 3.82 -10.03 3.28
C ILE A 59 3.75 -8.53 3.61
N ASN A 60 3.47 -7.69 2.62
CA ASN A 60 3.39 -6.25 2.82
C ASN A 60 2.21 -5.84 3.70
N HIS A 61 2.40 -4.79 4.50
CA HIS A 61 1.36 -4.27 5.39
C HIS A 61 0.06 -3.87 4.67
N THR A 62 0.14 -3.38 3.43
CA THR A 62 -1.06 -3.07 2.63
C THR A 62 -1.93 -4.31 2.43
N LEU A 63 -1.34 -5.45 2.02
CA LEU A 63 -2.07 -6.69 1.78
C LEU A 63 -2.63 -7.26 3.10
N LEU A 64 -1.85 -7.22 4.19
CA LEU A 64 -2.33 -7.65 5.51
C LEU A 64 -3.60 -6.89 5.92
N LEU A 65 -3.57 -5.57 5.79
CA LEU A 65 -4.68 -4.70 6.18
C LEU A 65 -5.89 -4.85 5.26
N GLU A 66 -5.68 -5.04 3.95
CA GLU A 66 -6.75 -5.33 2.99
C GLU A 66 -7.41 -6.68 3.24
N LEU A 67 -6.65 -7.69 3.67
CA LEU A 67 -7.17 -9.02 4.03
C LEU A 67 -7.80 -9.06 5.44
N GLY A 68 -7.77 -7.96 6.19
CA GLY A 68 -8.30 -7.89 7.56
C GLY A 68 -7.46 -8.65 8.59
N VAL A 69 -6.23 -9.05 8.22
CA VAL A 69 -5.29 -9.66 9.16
C VAL A 69 -4.71 -8.52 10.02
N GLN A 70 -4.82 -8.62 11.34
CA GLN A 70 -4.26 -7.61 12.23
C GLN A 70 -2.74 -7.49 11.99
N ALA A 71 -2.32 -6.27 11.67
CA ALA A 71 -0.92 -5.86 11.52
C ALA A 71 -0.32 -5.40 12.86
#